data_AF-A0A4Q2RWL5-F1
#
_entry.id   AF-A0A4Q2RWL5-F1
#
_cell.length_a   1.000
_cell.length_b   1.000
_cell.length_c   1.000
_cell.angle_alpha   90.00
_cell.angle_beta   90.00
_cell.angle_gamma   90.00
#
_symmetry.space_group_name_H-M   'P 1'
#
loop_
_entity.id
_entity.type
_entity.pdbx_description
1 polymer ?
#
loop_
_entity_poly.entity_id
_entity_poly.type
_entity_poly.pdbx_seq_one_letter_code
_entity_poly.pdbx_strand_id
1 'polypeptide(L)'
;MSCRFRQGGHVTMVRPRSCGRRRPTEEPEMTDYIVLLFGDTEAWWDTPDEEKKATYDVHGEFTAELGRRGHVVTGGAELPRASEARSLAPGSTTVTDGPWTETTEQLGGYYEVSTDDLDDLMDVCTILSATGDAVQVHRKITGEESGS
;
A
#
# COMPACT_ATOMS: atom_id res chain seq x y z
N MET A 1 -65.29 48.28 27.49
CA MET A 1 -63.89 48.44 27.93
C MET A 1 -63.00 47.77 26.87
N SER A 2 -62.67 48.45 25.77
CA SER A 2 -61.54 49.39 25.64
C SER A 2 -60.23 48.80 26.15
N CYS A 3 -59.42 48.26 25.23
CA CYS A 3 -57.99 48.57 25.20
C CYS A 3 -57.45 48.41 23.78
N ARG A 4 -57.00 49.53 23.20
CA ARG A 4 -56.09 49.63 22.04
C ARG A 4 -54.65 49.67 22.56
N PHE A 5 -53.73 48.96 21.90
CA PHE A 5 -52.33 49.40 21.68
C PHE A 5 -51.66 48.41 20.71
N ARG A 6 -51.44 48.70 19.42
CA ARG A 6 -50.43 49.53 18.73
C ARG A 6 -49.02 48.87 18.63
N GLN A 7 -48.63 48.63 17.37
CA GLN A 7 -47.29 48.65 16.73
C GLN A 7 -46.32 47.46 16.83
N GLY A 8 -45.92 47.00 15.64
CA GLY A 8 -44.51 47.02 15.18
C GLY A 8 -43.67 45.78 15.45
N GLY A 9 -43.40 44.99 14.41
CA GLY A 9 -42.42 43.90 14.46
C GLY A 9 -42.01 43.45 13.06
N HIS A 10 -40.72 43.52 12.79
CA HIS A 10 -40.04 43.27 11.52
C HIS A 10 -40.40 41.93 10.84
N VAL A 11 -40.54 41.94 9.52
CA VAL A 11 -40.38 40.73 8.70
C VAL A 11 -38.88 40.44 8.61
N THR A 12 -38.40 39.49 9.42
CA THR A 12 -37.08 38.88 9.19
C THR A 12 -37.22 37.88 8.07
N MET A 13 -36.48 38.10 6.98
CA MET A 13 -36.30 37.11 5.92
C MET A 13 -35.64 35.87 6.52
N VAL A 14 -36.41 34.82 6.76
CA VAL A 14 -35.87 33.52 7.14
C VAL A 14 -35.22 32.94 5.88
N ARG A 15 -33.89 32.96 5.81
CA ARG A 15 -33.15 32.24 4.77
C ARG A 15 -33.57 30.77 4.85
N PRO A 16 -33.92 30.11 3.74
CA PRO A 16 -34.18 28.69 3.77
C PRO A 16 -32.95 28.01 4.35
N ARG A 17 -33.18 27.13 5.33
CA ARG A 17 -32.13 26.22 5.82
C ARG A 17 -31.63 25.50 4.59
N SER A 18 -30.37 25.72 4.24
CA SER A 18 -29.67 24.91 3.25
C SER A 18 -29.89 23.47 3.67
N CYS A 19 -30.66 22.73 2.86
CA CYS A 19 -30.72 21.29 2.96
C CYS A 19 -29.28 20.81 3.01
N GLY A 20 -28.91 20.14 4.11
CA GLY A 20 -27.61 19.51 4.23
C GLY A 20 -27.46 18.60 3.02
N ARG A 21 -26.61 19.04 2.08
CA ARG A 21 -26.15 18.19 0.99
C ARG A 21 -25.41 17.08 1.71
N ARG A 22 -26.06 15.92 1.86
CA ARG A 22 -25.39 14.71 2.31
C ARG A 22 -24.17 14.59 1.40
N ARG A 23 -22.97 14.62 1.99
CA ARG A 23 -21.75 14.26 1.24
C ARG A 23 -22.08 12.92 0.58
N PRO A 24 -21.75 12.73 -0.72
CA PRO A 24 -21.73 11.38 -1.26
C PRO A 24 -20.92 10.56 -0.26
N THR A 25 -21.41 9.38 0.12
CA THR A 25 -20.55 8.39 0.77
C THR A 25 -19.37 8.25 -0.18
N GLU A 26 -18.21 8.82 0.20
CA GLU A 26 -16.97 8.62 -0.54
C GLU A 26 -16.80 7.10 -0.55
N GLU A 27 -17.01 6.48 -1.71
CA GLU A 27 -16.63 5.08 -1.85
C GLU A 27 -15.13 5.05 -1.55
N PRO A 28 -14.67 4.07 -0.76
CA PRO A 28 -13.29 4.04 -0.33
C PRO A 28 -12.36 4.20 -1.53
N GLU A 29 -11.56 5.26 -1.52
CA GLU A 29 -10.60 5.55 -2.58
C GLU A 29 -9.50 4.49 -2.52
N MET A 30 -9.62 3.48 -3.38
CA MET A 30 -8.64 2.42 -3.52
C MET A 30 -7.29 3.03 -3.89
N THR A 31 -6.30 2.80 -3.04
CA THR A 31 -4.93 3.28 -3.22
C THR A 31 -4.02 2.11 -3.55
N ASP A 32 -3.17 2.30 -4.56
CA ASP A 32 -2.16 1.29 -4.91
C ASP A 32 -0.93 1.42 -4.01
N TYR A 33 -0.44 0.29 -3.52
CA TYR A 33 0.75 0.16 -2.72
C TYR A 33 1.71 -0.86 -3.33
N ILE A 34 3.00 -0.66 -3.08
CA ILE A 34 4.07 -1.63 -3.36
C ILE A 34 4.53 -2.20 -2.02
N VAL A 35 4.44 -3.52 -1.89
CA VAL A 35 4.99 -4.29 -0.76
C VAL A 35 6.32 -4.88 -1.20
N LEU A 36 7.41 -4.51 -0.54
CA LEU A 36 8.78 -4.94 -0.83
C LEU A 36 9.23 -5.95 0.23
N LEU A 37 9.89 -7.01 -0.22
CA LEU A 37 10.40 -8.07 0.65
C LEU A 37 11.93 -8.07 0.61
N PHE A 38 12.55 -7.88 1.77
CA PHE A 38 13.99 -7.87 1.95
C PHE A 38 14.43 -9.05 2.80
N GLY A 39 15.44 -9.77 2.33
CA GLY A 39 15.97 -10.94 3.02
C GLY A 39 17.31 -11.38 2.42
N ASP A 40 17.84 -12.50 2.90
CA ASP A 40 19.07 -13.09 2.34
C ASP A 40 18.74 -13.85 1.04
N THR A 41 18.80 -13.15 -0.08
CA THR A 41 18.47 -13.73 -1.40
C THR A 41 19.44 -14.85 -1.80
N GLU A 42 20.71 -14.78 -1.41
CA GLU A 42 21.68 -15.82 -1.75
C GLU A 42 21.31 -17.12 -1.02
N ALA A 43 21.08 -17.03 0.29
CA ALA A 43 20.64 -18.17 1.09
C ALA A 43 19.31 -18.74 0.60
N TRP A 44 18.33 -17.89 0.28
CA TRP A 44 17.03 -18.30 -0.26
C TRP A 44 17.17 -19.17 -1.51
N TRP A 45 18.00 -18.77 -2.46
CA TRP A 45 18.16 -19.52 -3.69
C TRP A 45 18.94 -20.83 -3.51
N ASP A 46 19.74 -20.96 -2.45
CA ASP A 46 20.43 -22.18 -2.04
C ASP A 46 19.58 -23.09 -1.13
N THR A 47 18.47 -22.59 -0.59
CA THR A 47 17.52 -23.37 0.20
C THR A 47 16.99 -24.59 -0.57
N PRO A 48 16.89 -25.78 0.06
CA PRO A 48 16.29 -26.95 -0.54
C PRO A 48 14.83 -26.74 -0.95
N ASP A 49 14.39 -27.43 -2.01
CA ASP A 49 13.03 -27.27 -2.57
C ASP A 49 11.90 -27.53 -1.55
N GLU A 50 12.11 -28.44 -0.58
CA GLU A 50 11.13 -28.73 0.47
C GLU A 50 10.91 -27.55 1.42
N GLU A 51 11.98 -26.87 1.81
CA GLU A 51 11.92 -25.66 2.64
C GLU A 51 11.36 -24.48 1.84
N LYS A 52 11.76 -24.34 0.56
CA LYS A 52 11.17 -23.35 -0.35
C LYS A 52 9.66 -23.50 -0.47
N LYS A 53 9.17 -24.74 -0.54
CA LYS A 53 7.73 -25.02 -0.60
C LYS A 53 7.00 -24.47 0.62
N ALA A 54 7.54 -24.64 1.82
CA ALA A 54 6.92 -24.11 3.03
C ALA A 54 6.82 -22.58 2.98
N THR A 55 7.87 -21.89 2.50
CA THR A 55 7.82 -20.44 2.28
C THR A 55 6.79 -20.06 1.21
N TYR A 56 6.74 -20.76 0.07
CA TYR A 56 5.72 -20.52 -0.96
C TYR A 56 4.29 -20.74 -0.44
N ASP A 57 4.07 -21.70 0.45
CA ASP A 57 2.77 -21.91 1.09
C ASP A 57 2.38 -20.68 1.95
N VAL A 58 3.34 -20.04 2.64
CA VAL A 58 3.13 -18.77 3.38
C VAL A 58 2.78 -17.61 2.43
N HIS A 59 3.45 -17.50 1.28
CA HIS A 59 3.05 -16.52 0.25
C HIS A 59 1.64 -16.80 -0.31
N GLY A 60 1.28 -18.07 -0.44
CA GLY A 60 -0.08 -18.50 -0.80
C GLY A 60 -1.11 -18.07 0.25
N GLU A 61 -0.80 -18.24 1.54
CA GLU A 61 -1.64 -17.78 2.64
C GLU A 61 -1.81 -16.26 2.64
N PHE A 62 -0.71 -15.51 2.47
CA PHE A 62 -0.72 -14.06 2.36
C PHE A 62 -1.67 -13.58 1.25
N THR A 63 -1.51 -14.10 0.02
CA THR A 63 -2.34 -13.69 -1.12
C THR A 63 -3.81 -14.11 -0.96
N ALA A 64 -4.08 -15.27 -0.35
CA ALA A 64 -5.43 -15.71 -0.05
C ALA A 64 -6.11 -14.81 1.00
N GLU A 65 -5.38 -14.43 2.05
CA GLU A 65 -5.91 -13.55 3.08
C GLU A 65 -6.15 -12.13 2.56
N LEU A 66 -5.27 -11.61 1.68
CA LEU A 66 -5.51 -10.35 0.98
C LEU A 66 -6.87 -10.35 0.26
N GLY A 67 -7.13 -11.39 -0.55
CA GLY A 67 -8.40 -11.52 -1.26
C GLY A 67 -9.61 -11.70 -0.34
N ARG A 68 -9.45 -12.36 0.81
CA ARG A 68 -10.52 -12.52 1.81
C ARG A 68 -10.89 -11.20 2.48
N ARG A 69 -9.93 -10.29 2.67
CA ARG A 69 -10.13 -8.99 3.29
C ARG A 69 -10.50 -7.86 2.33
N GLY A 70 -10.56 -8.16 1.03
CA GLY A 70 -11.00 -7.21 0.00
C GLY A 70 -9.86 -6.42 -0.66
N HIS A 71 -8.61 -6.72 -0.32
CA HIS A 71 -7.45 -6.19 -1.02
C HIS A 71 -7.29 -6.87 -2.39
N VAL A 72 -6.78 -6.13 -3.37
CA VAL A 72 -6.61 -6.62 -4.75
C VAL A 72 -5.13 -6.66 -5.09
N VAL A 73 -4.58 -7.85 -5.31
CA VAL A 73 -3.22 -7.99 -5.86
C VAL A 73 -3.26 -7.65 -7.34
N THR A 74 -2.59 -6.57 -7.73
CA THR A 74 -2.54 -6.06 -9.11
C THR A 74 -1.26 -6.46 -9.83
N GLY A 75 -0.26 -6.95 -9.11
CA GLY A 75 1.01 -7.41 -9.65
C GLY A 75 1.95 -7.96 -8.57
N GLY A 76 3.11 -8.43 -8.99
CA GLY A 76 4.16 -8.92 -8.11
C GLY A 76 5.11 -9.87 -8.83
N ALA A 77 6.32 -9.99 -8.30
CA ALA A 77 7.32 -10.93 -8.80
C ALA A 77 8.35 -11.28 -7.73
N GLU A 78 8.86 -12.50 -7.80
CA GLU A 78 10.10 -12.93 -7.14
C GLU A 78 11.31 -12.52 -8.00
N LEU A 79 12.40 -12.12 -7.35
CA LEU A 79 13.63 -11.69 -7.99
C LEU A 79 14.74 -12.74 -7.83
N PRO A 80 15.66 -12.84 -8.81
CA PRO A 80 16.81 -13.74 -8.72
C PRO A 80 17.79 -13.29 -7.62
N ARG A 81 18.87 -14.06 -7.43
CA ARG A 81 19.94 -13.74 -6.48
C ARG A 81 20.43 -12.31 -6.67
N ALA A 82 20.72 -11.61 -5.58
CA ALA A 82 21.27 -10.26 -5.66
C ALA A 82 22.58 -10.20 -6.45
N SER A 83 23.40 -11.25 -6.41
CA SER A 83 24.62 -11.38 -7.22
C SER A 83 24.39 -11.35 -8.74
N GLU A 84 23.18 -11.64 -9.22
CA GLU A 84 22.80 -11.52 -10.64
C GLU A 84 22.41 -10.09 -11.04
N ALA A 85 22.27 -9.17 -10.08
CA ALA A 85 21.94 -7.78 -10.35
C ALA A 85 23.05 -7.08 -11.14
N ARG A 86 22.67 -6.05 -11.90
CA ARG A 86 23.59 -5.13 -12.58
C ARG A 86 23.34 -3.73 -12.06
N SER A 87 24.38 -3.08 -11.55
CA SER A 87 24.25 -1.79 -10.86
C SER A 87 25.00 -0.68 -11.57
N LEU A 88 24.51 0.55 -11.42
CA LEU A 88 25.15 1.78 -11.89
C LEU A 88 25.28 2.74 -10.72
N ALA A 89 26.50 3.25 -10.50
CA ALA A 89 26.72 4.30 -9.51
C ALA A 89 26.14 5.65 -9.97
N PRO A 90 25.77 6.55 -9.04
CA PRO A 90 25.34 7.90 -9.37
C PRO A 90 26.36 8.61 -10.27
N GLY A 91 25.91 9.05 -11.45
CA GLY A 91 26.74 9.73 -12.44
C GLY A 91 27.77 8.83 -13.16
N SER A 92 27.75 7.52 -12.93
CA SER A 92 28.64 6.57 -13.59
C SER A 92 28.06 6.06 -14.91
N THR A 93 28.92 5.82 -15.88
CA THR A 93 28.61 5.08 -17.11
C THR A 93 29.08 3.63 -17.06
N THR A 94 29.74 3.23 -15.97
CA THR A 94 30.30 1.89 -15.76
C THR A 94 29.30 1.04 -14.98
N VAL A 95 28.87 -0.06 -15.58
CA VAL A 95 28.01 -1.08 -14.96
C VAL A 95 28.87 -2.02 -14.13
N THR A 96 28.42 -2.33 -12.91
CA THR A 96 29.01 -3.34 -12.03
C THR A 96 28.09 -4.55 -11.90
N ASP A 97 28.69 -5.73 -11.74
CA ASP A 97 27.98 -6.94 -11.31
C ASP A 97 27.66 -6.88 -9.81
N GLY A 98 26.49 -7.39 -9.43
CA GLY A 98 25.99 -7.40 -8.07
C GLY A 98 25.10 -6.20 -7.70
N PRO A 99 24.53 -6.22 -6.49
CA PRO A 99 23.61 -5.20 -6.02
C PRO A 99 24.33 -3.89 -5.72
N TRP A 100 23.58 -2.79 -5.69
CA TRP A 100 24.13 -1.48 -5.36
C TRP A 100 24.63 -1.40 -3.91
N THR A 101 23.92 -2.07 -2.99
CA THR A 101 24.20 -1.98 -1.56
C THR A 101 24.85 -3.27 -1.08
N GLU A 102 25.91 -3.15 -0.28
CA GLU A 102 26.66 -4.27 0.30
C GLU A 102 26.00 -4.82 1.59
N THR A 103 24.68 -5.01 1.60
CA THR A 103 23.97 -5.62 2.74
C THR A 103 23.61 -7.06 2.45
N THR A 104 23.41 -7.87 3.48
CA THR A 104 22.87 -9.22 3.33
C THR A 104 21.37 -9.20 3.01
N GLU A 105 20.64 -8.18 3.50
CA GLU A 105 19.23 -7.98 3.22
C GLU A 105 19.07 -7.27 1.87
N GLN A 106 18.71 -8.05 0.86
CA GLN A 106 18.51 -7.61 -0.52
C GLN A 106 17.04 -7.76 -0.91
N LEU A 107 16.59 -6.97 -1.88
CA LEU A 107 15.23 -7.08 -2.40
C LEU A 107 15.04 -8.44 -3.09
N GLY A 108 14.25 -9.32 -2.50
CA GLY A 108 13.96 -10.66 -3.01
C GLY A 108 12.65 -10.75 -3.79
N GLY A 109 11.73 -9.81 -3.58
CA GLY A 109 10.46 -9.80 -4.29
C GLY A 109 9.60 -8.60 -3.95
N TYR A 110 8.51 -8.46 -4.69
CA TYR A 110 7.52 -7.42 -4.44
C TYR A 110 6.10 -7.86 -4.80
N TYR A 111 5.12 -7.18 -4.22
CA TYR A 111 3.71 -7.22 -4.61
C TYR A 111 3.20 -5.82 -4.90
N GLU A 112 2.27 -5.71 -5.84
CA GLU A 112 1.43 -4.52 -6.01
C GLU A 112 0.04 -4.85 -5.47
N VAL A 113 -0.45 -4.05 -4.53
CA VAL A 113 -1.72 -4.27 -3.85
C VAL A 113 -2.54 -2.99 -3.87
N SER A 114 -3.76 -3.07 -4.37
CA SER A 114 -4.75 -2.01 -4.27
C SER A 114 -5.61 -2.24 -3.03
N THR A 115 -5.68 -1.26 -2.15
CA THR A 115 -6.45 -1.30 -0.90
C THR A 115 -6.95 0.09 -0.51
N ASP A 116 -8.09 0.15 0.17
CA ASP A 116 -8.61 1.33 0.86
C ASP A 116 -8.23 1.38 2.35
N ASP A 117 -7.67 0.29 2.87
CA ASP A 117 -7.22 0.14 4.25
C ASP A 117 -5.75 -0.28 4.29
N LEU A 118 -4.87 0.68 4.61
CA LEU A 118 -3.44 0.45 4.77
C LEU A 118 -3.13 -0.29 6.09
N ASP A 119 -3.87 0.00 7.16
CA ASP A 119 -3.62 -0.61 8.45
C ASP A 119 -3.93 -2.12 8.40
N ASP A 120 -5.05 -2.51 7.77
CA ASP A 120 -5.37 -3.93 7.54
C ASP A 120 -4.37 -4.61 6.58
N LEU A 121 -3.90 -3.91 5.54
CA LEU A 121 -2.82 -4.43 4.68
C LEU A 121 -1.56 -4.72 5.49
N MET A 122 -1.17 -3.80 6.40
CA MET A 122 -0.01 -3.99 7.28
C MET A 122 -0.20 -5.19 8.21
N ASP A 123 -1.42 -5.40 8.74
CA ASP A 123 -1.74 -6.58 9.54
C ASP A 123 -1.60 -7.87 8.72
N VAL A 124 -2.05 -7.91 7.46
CA VAL A 124 -1.88 -9.09 6.59
C VAL A 124 -0.39 -9.30 6.25
N CYS A 125 0.40 -8.24 6.06
CA CYS A 125 1.84 -8.32 5.82
C CYS A 125 2.62 -9.01 6.95
N THR A 126 2.07 -9.11 8.17
CA THR A 126 2.70 -9.86 9.27
C THR A 126 2.88 -11.35 8.95
N ILE A 127 2.04 -11.91 8.06
CA ILE A 127 2.17 -13.29 7.55
C ILE A 127 3.51 -13.46 6.85
N LEU A 128 3.90 -12.51 6.00
CA LEU A 128 5.20 -12.53 5.32
C LEU A 128 6.33 -12.25 6.30
N SER A 129 6.18 -11.30 7.22
CA SER A 129 7.25 -11.01 8.19
C SER A 129 7.59 -12.20 9.09
N ALA A 130 6.65 -13.14 9.29
CA ALA A 130 6.88 -14.37 10.04
C ALA A 130 7.88 -15.34 9.37
N THR A 131 8.19 -15.18 8.08
CA THR A 131 9.24 -15.96 7.39
C THR A 131 10.65 -15.54 7.81
N GLY A 132 10.79 -14.38 8.46
CA GLY A 132 12.08 -13.75 8.76
C GLY A 132 12.45 -12.64 7.76
N ASP A 133 11.66 -12.43 6.71
CA ASP A 133 11.85 -11.32 5.78
C ASP A 133 11.39 -9.99 6.40
N ALA A 134 12.10 -8.92 6.06
CA ALA A 134 11.66 -7.57 6.34
C ALA A 134 10.68 -7.11 5.25
N VAL A 135 9.53 -6.55 5.66
CA VAL A 135 8.49 -6.06 4.76
C VAL A 135 8.43 -4.55 4.81
N GLN A 136 8.47 -3.89 3.65
CA GLN A 136 8.30 -2.45 3.54
C GLN A 136 7.19 -2.11 2.56
N VAL A 137 6.23 -1.27 2.98
CA VAL A 137 5.08 -0.88 2.16
C VAL A 137 5.19 0.59 1.78
N HIS A 138 5.04 0.89 0.49
CA HIS A 138 5.07 2.25 -0.05
C HIS A 138 3.82 2.53 -0.86
N ARG A 139 3.27 3.74 -0.75
CA ARG A 139 2.22 4.20 -1.66
C ARG A 139 2.78 4.32 -3.07
N LYS A 140 2.11 3.73 -4.06
CA LYS A 140 2.43 3.86 -5.47
C LYS A 140 1.81 5.16 -6.00
N ILE A 141 2.66 6.09 -6.42
CA ILE A 141 2.20 7.32 -7.09
C ILE A 141 2.04 7.03 -8.57
N THR A 142 0.80 7.00 -9.06
CA THR A 142 0.49 7.01 -10.48
C THR A 142 0.35 8.47 -10.95
N GLY A 143 0.63 8.73 -12.23
CA GLY A 143 0.99 10.07 -12.77
C GLY A 143 -0.02 11.22 -12.66
N GLU A 144 -1.08 11.11 -11.86
CA GLU A 144 -2.08 12.17 -11.62
C GLU A 144 -1.77 13.03 -10.39
N GLU A 145 -0.86 12.62 -9.50
CA GLU A 145 -0.43 13.40 -8.32
C GLU A 145 0.94 14.09 -8.47
N SER A 146 1.49 14.16 -9.70
CA SER A 146 2.78 14.82 -9.99
C SER A 146 2.66 16.34 -10.16
N GLY A 147 1.73 16.98 -9.45
CA GLY A 147 1.41 18.39 -9.63
C GLY A 147 0.93 19.07 -8.36
N SER A 148 1.85 19.42 -7.47
CA SER A 148 1.72 20.60 -6.61
C SER A 148 3.08 21.19 -6.27
#